data_AF-A0A9D1I258-F1
#
_entry.id   AF-A0A9D1I258-F1
#
_cell.length_a   1.000
_cell.length_b   1.000
_cell.length_c   1.000
_cell.angle_alpha   90.00
_cell.angle_beta   90.00
_cell.angle_gamma   90.00
#
_symmetry.space_group_name_H-M   'P 1'
#
loop_
_entity.id
_entity.type
_entity.pdbx_description
1 polymer ?
#
loop_
_entity_poly.entity_id
_entity_poly.type
_entity_poly.pdbx_seq_one_letter_code
_entity_poly.pdbx_strand_id
1 'polypeptide(L)' 'MTFEEAMNKLEEMAGKIRQEDITLEEAIKCYEEGLRCYEICGDILKNAKQKIEVFDAKENSEQ' A
#
# COMPACT_ATOMS: atom_id res chain seq x y z
N MET A 1 -6.53 5.94 6.55
CA MET A 1 -6.56 4.74 5.69
C MET A 1 -5.67 3.71 6.35
N THR A 2 -6.19 2.52 6.62
CA THR A 2 -5.42 1.39 7.15
C THR A 2 -4.68 0.67 6.01
N PHE A 3 -3.78 -0.26 6.35
CA PHE A 3 -3.12 -1.10 5.36
C PHE A 3 -4.13 -1.94 4.56
N GLU A 4 -5.07 -2.57 5.27
CA GLU A 4 -6.10 -3.41 4.66
C GLU A 4 -7.00 -2.59 3.72
N GLU A 5 -7.39 -1.38 4.12
CA GLU A 5 -8.16 -0.48 3.25
C GLU A 5 -7.39 -0.08 1.99
N ALA A 6 -6.10 0.25 2.12
CA ALA A 6 -5.26 0.61 0.98
C ALA A 6 -5.02 -0.59 0.05
N MET A 7 -4.79 -1.78 0.60
CA MET A 7 -4.61 -3.01 -0.17
C MET A 7 -5.89 -3.40 -0.91
N ASN A 8 -7.05 -3.36 -0.25
CA ASN A 8 -8.34 -3.65 -0.89
C ASN A 8 -8.61 -2.72 -2.08
N LYS A 9 -8.31 -1.41 -1.93
CA LYS A 9 -8.44 -0.45 -3.03
C LYS A 9 -7.45 -0.72 -4.16
N LEU A 10 -6.22 -1.10 -3.83
CA LEU A 10 -5.22 -1.45 -4.83
C LEU A 10 -5.65 -2.67 -5.66
N GLU A 11 -6.18 -3.70 -5.00
CA GLU A 11 -6.74 -4.89 -5.66
C GLU A 11 -7.95 -4.55 -6.53
N GLU A 12 -8.82 -3.65 -6.06
CA GLU A 12 -9.97 -3.16 -6.82
C GLU A 12 -9.52 -2.43 -8.10
N MET A 13 -8.55 -1.53 -8.01
CA MET A 13 -8.02 -0.81 -9.18
C MET A 13 -7.33 -1.77 -10.15
N ALA A 14 -6.55 -2.72 -9.65
CA ALA A 14 -5.94 -3.76 -10.46
C ALA A 14 -7.00 -4.65 -11.16
N GLY A 15 -8.12 -4.91 -10.49
CA GLY A 15 -9.27 -5.61 -11.07
C GLY A 15 -9.94 -4.81 -12.19
N LYS A 16 -10.19 -3.52 -11.97
CA LYS A 16 -10.79 -2.59 -12.94
C LYS A 16 -9.94 -2.47 -14.21
N ILE A 17 -8.63 -2.32 -14.08
CA ILE A 17 -7.71 -2.22 -15.24
C ILE A 17 -7.78 -3.45 -16.16
N ARG A 18 -8.19 -4.61 -15.64
CA ARG A 18 -8.31 -5.85 -16.43
C ARG A 18 -9.66 -6.02 -17.12
N GLN A 19 -10.60 -5.11 -16.94
CA GLN A 19 -11.90 -5.18 -17.60
C GLN A 19 -11.76 -4.91 -19.10
N GLU A 20 -12.48 -5.67 -19.93
CA GLU A 20 -12.39 -5.58 -21.40
C GLU A 20 -12.96 -4.26 -21.95
N ASP A 21 -13.84 -3.59 -21.19
CA ASP A 21 -14.57 -2.37 -21.56
C ASP A 21 -14.01 -1.09 -20.92
N ILE A 22 -12.85 -1.16 -20.24
CA ILE A 22 -12.24 0.01 -19.62
C ILE A 22 -11.78 1.03 -20.67
N THR A 23 -12.18 2.29 -20.48
CA THR A 23 -11.70 3.37 -21.33
C THR A 23 -10.28 3.78 -20.98
N LEU A 24 -9.56 4.43 -21.91
CA LEU A 24 -8.21 4.94 -21.65
C LEU A 24 -8.17 5.90 -20.45
N GLU A 25 -9.15 6.79 -20.33
CA GLU A 25 -9.21 7.74 -19.20
C GLU A 25 -9.44 7.03 -17.87
N GLU A 26 -10.29 6.01 -17.83
CA GLU A 26 -10.51 5.20 -16.64
C GLU A 26 -9.28 4.38 -16.26
N ALA A 27 -8.58 3.83 -17.25
CA ALA A 27 -7.34 3.09 -17.03
C ALA A 27 -6.26 3.98 -16.40
N ILE A 28 -6.13 5.22 -16.88
CA ILE A 28 -5.20 6.22 -16.31
C ILE A 28 -5.59 6.54 -14.87
N LYS A 29 -6.87 6.82 -14.59
CA LYS A 29 -7.36 7.09 -13.23
C LYS A 29 -7.10 5.92 -12.28
N CYS A 30 -7.42 4.69 -12.71
CA CYS A 30 -7.17 3.49 -11.92
C CYS A 30 -5.68 3.29 -11.63
N TYR A 31 -4.81 3.62 -12.59
CA TYR A 31 -3.36 3.55 -12.40
C TYR A 31 -2.87 4.58 -11.39
N GLU A 32 -3.30 5.84 -11.49
CA GLU A 32 -2.93 6.90 -10.54
C GLU A 32 -3.42 6.59 -9.12
N GLU A 33 -4.67 6.14 -8.98
CA GLU A 33 -5.23 5.73 -7.69
C GLU A 33 -4.53 4.49 -7.13
N GLY A 34 -4.22 3.51 -7.98
CA GLY A 34 -3.44 2.33 -7.63
C GLY A 34 -2.05 2.69 -7.13
N LEU A 35 -1.34 3.57 -7.83
CA LEU A 35 -0.01 4.03 -7.43
C LEU A 35 -0.05 4.69 -6.05
N ARG A 36 -1.05 5.54 -5.81
CA ARG A 36 -1.24 6.17 -4.49
C ARG A 36 -1.50 5.14 -3.38
N CYS A 37 -2.33 4.12 -3.64
CA CYS A 37 -2.58 3.07 -2.66
C CYS A 37 -1.32 2.24 -2.39
N TYR A 38 -0.53 1.95 -3.43
CA TYR A 38 0.76 1.27 -3.30
C TYR A 38 1.74 2.03 -2.42
N GLU A 39 1.88 3.35 -2.62
CA GLU A 39 2.74 4.21 -1.79
C GLU A 39 2.30 4.18 -0.31
N ILE A 40 0.99 4.30 -0.06
CA ILE A 40 0.43 4.24 1.31
C ILE A 40 0.73 2.89 1.97
N CYS A 41 0.56 1.78 1.25
CA CYS A 41 0.92 0.45 1.76
C CYS A 41 2.42 0.38 2.13
N GLY A 42 3.29 0.89 1.25
CA GLY A 42 4.73 0.94 1.49
C GLY A 42 5.09 1.74 2.74
N ASP A 43 4.49 2.91 2.92
CA ASP A 43 4.72 3.77 4.09
C ASP A 43 4.25 3.12 5.40
N ILE A 44 3.09 2.46 5.39
CA ILE A 44 2.59 1.77 6.59
C ILE A 44 3.53 0.62 6.97
N LEU A 45 3.96 -0.19 5.99
CA LEU A 45 4.89 -1.29 6.24
C LEU A 45 6.26 -0.80 6.71
N LYS A 46 6.78 0.28 6.12
CA LYS A 46 8.03 0.90 6.54
C LYS A 46 7.97 1.37 7.99
N ASN A 47 6.89 2.06 8.35
CA ASN A 47 6.68 2.53 9.71
C ASN A 47 6.52 1.37 10.71
N ALA A 48 5.83 0.29 10.32
CA ALA A 48 5.71 -0.91 11.15
C ALA A 48 7.08 -1.58 11.38
N LYS A 49 7.87 -1.75 10.31
CA LYS A 49 9.22 -2.31 10.39
C LYS A 49 10.13 -1.48 11.29
N GLN A 50 10.12 -0.16 11.14
CA GLN A 50 10.93 0.74 11.97
C GLN A 50 10.56 0.62 13.45
N LYS A 51 9.27 0.48 13.78
CA LYS A 51 8.86 0.27 15.18
C LYS A 51 9.45 -1.02 15.75
N ILE A 52 9.37 -2.12 15.01
CA ILE A 52 9.94 -3.42 15.40
C ILE A 52 11.45 -3.28 15.62
N GLU A 53 12.18 -2.72 14.65
CA GLU A 53 13.63 -2.52 14.76
C GLU A 53 14.03 -1.68 15.99
N VAL A 54 13.24 -0.66 16.34
CA VAL A 54 13.48 0.15 17.55
C VAL A 54 13.23 -0.65 18.83
N PHE A 55 12.22 -1.52 18.87
CA PHE A 55 11.98 -2.39 20.03
C PHE A 55 13.12 -3.41 20.19
N ASP A 56 13.51 -4.08 19.11
CA ASP A 56 14.60 -5.08 19.10
C ASP A 56 15.94 -4.44 19.52
N ALA A 57 16.20 -3.20 19.08
CA ALA A 57 17.40 -2.46 19.46
C ALA A 57 17.41 -2.08 20.95
N LYS A 58 16.25 -1.78 21.54
CA LYS A 58 16.14 -1.46 22.98
C LYS A 58 16.32 -2.69 23.86
N GLU A 59 15.70 -3.82 23.52
CA GLU A 59 15.87 -5.08 24.26
C GLU A 59 17.34 -5.53 24.29
N ASN A 60 18.09 -5.36 23.20
CA ASN A 60 19.52 -5.70 23.15
C ASN A 60 20.43 -4.71 23.91
N SER A 61 19.95 -3.51 24.25
CA SER A 61 20.73 -2.51 24.98
C SER A 61 20.52 -2.54 26.50
N GLU A 62 19.49 -3.26 26.96
CA GLU A 62 19.12 -3.40 28.37
C GLU A 62 19.53 -4.78 28.96
N GLN A 63 20.24 -5.61 28.16
CA GLN A 63 20.94 -6.84 28.58
C GLN A 63 22.46 -6.61 28.65
#